data_AF-A0A837HGZ7-F1
#
_entry.id   AF-A0A837HGZ7-F1
#
_cell.length_a   1.000
_cell.length_b   1.000
_cell.length_c   1.000
_cell.angle_alpha   90.00
_cell.angle_beta   90.00
_cell.angle_gamma   90.00
#
_symmetry.space_group_name_H-M   'P 1'
#
loop_
_entity.id
_entity.type
_entity.pdbx_description
1 polymer ?
#
loop_
_entity_poly.entity_id
_entity_poly.type
_entity_poly.pdbx_seq_one_letter_code
_entity_poly.pdbx_strand_id
1 'polypeptide(L)'
;MNIQKNKMKNEGNIDRAIRLIIGEILFLVAFFWFAGAVSIVFYILAIVLLITAVIGFCPMYKALNFNTLEKSAPHNKVIASVATSLFLVVLFGGIYASVFFTKKIFVEDFNAMNGFYKQTLFETGQEKRLESVKNYDSLILAYAKFQNKYSSYKPYAFRDDIQFENDLNSVHRIILGVDNDVRTGDLKKVHLELEKIRPIMQEIFKRNGFSMLAITLVDFHDSMEKVLDMANAKNAPGVIATYAEADIKLLAIEQEADDNEIQTIRKNLDTLLQLAKEGKLDQMPAKAGELKSSFVKVYLIRG
;
A
#
# COMPACT_ATOMS: atom_id res chain seq x y z
N MET A 1 36.52 -33.31 -36.58
CA MET A 1 35.53 -32.33 -37.04
C MET A 1 35.65 -31.08 -36.17
N ASN A 2 36.16 -29.99 -36.74
CA ASN A 2 36.53 -28.75 -36.05
C ASN A 2 35.31 -28.05 -35.43
N ILE A 3 35.28 -27.88 -34.11
CA ILE A 3 34.37 -26.96 -33.45
C ILE A 3 34.99 -25.56 -33.58
N GLN A 4 34.49 -24.76 -34.52
CA GLN A 4 34.70 -23.31 -34.55
C GLN A 4 34.16 -22.71 -33.23
N LYS A 5 35.04 -22.57 -32.23
CA LYS A 5 34.73 -21.85 -30.98
C LYS A 5 34.49 -20.38 -31.37
N ASN A 6 33.23 -19.97 -31.34
CA ASN A 6 32.78 -18.65 -31.78
C ASN A 6 33.56 -17.54 -31.03
N LYS A 7 34.48 -16.87 -31.74
CA LYS A 7 35.52 -15.95 -31.19
C LYS A 7 34.96 -14.62 -30.65
N MET A 8 33.64 -14.46 -30.59
CA MET A 8 32.98 -13.20 -30.27
C MET A 8 32.35 -13.16 -28.86
N LYS A 9 32.29 -14.27 -28.12
CA LYS A 9 31.72 -14.25 -26.77
C LYS A 9 32.79 -13.84 -25.75
N ASN A 10 32.41 -13.01 -24.78
CA ASN A 10 33.26 -12.63 -23.63
C ASN A 10 32.56 -12.81 -22.26
N GLU A 11 31.36 -13.41 -22.25
CA GLU A 11 30.61 -13.71 -21.03
C GLU A 11 30.48 -15.22 -20.77
N GLY A 12 30.80 -15.64 -19.54
CA GLY A 12 30.55 -16.99 -19.03
C GLY A 12 29.09 -17.22 -18.61
N ASN A 13 28.69 -18.47 -18.39
CA ASN A 13 27.29 -18.80 -18.07
C ASN A 13 26.79 -18.18 -16.75
N ILE A 14 27.67 -18.03 -15.75
CA ILE A 14 27.31 -17.41 -14.45
C ILE A 14 27.03 -15.92 -14.64
N ASP A 15 27.89 -15.20 -15.35
CA ASP A 15 27.70 -13.77 -15.65
C ASP A 15 26.41 -13.52 -16.43
N ARG A 16 26.13 -14.36 -17.44
CA ARG A 16 24.87 -14.31 -18.20
C ARG A 16 23.65 -14.55 -17.31
N ALA A 17 23.72 -15.51 -16.39
CA ALA A 17 22.62 -15.77 -15.45
C ALA A 17 22.40 -14.58 -14.49
N ILE A 18 23.47 -14.01 -13.94
CA ILE A 18 23.38 -12.83 -13.06
C ILE A 18 22.74 -11.65 -13.79
N ARG A 19 23.19 -11.36 -15.01
CA ARG A 19 22.63 -10.28 -15.84
C ARG A 19 21.16 -10.49 -16.17
N LEU A 20 20.77 -11.73 -16.44
CA LEU A 20 19.38 -12.09 -16.69
C LEU A 20 18.50 -11.81 -15.47
N ILE A 21 18.92 -12.22 -14.27
CA ILE A 21 18.18 -11.97 -13.03
C ILE A 21 18.15 -10.48 -12.67
N ILE A 22 19.28 -9.76 -12.75
CA ILE A 22 19.30 -8.31 -12.46
C ILE A 22 18.44 -7.55 -13.48
N GLY A 23 18.55 -7.89 -14.77
CA GLY A 23 17.74 -7.27 -15.82
C GLY A 23 16.25 -7.50 -15.61
N GLU A 24 15.85 -8.70 -15.20
CA GLU A 24 14.48 -9.04 -14.82
C GLU A 24 13.99 -8.21 -13.62
N ILE A 25 14.77 -8.14 -12.54
CA ILE A 25 14.41 -7.36 -11.35
C ILE A 25 14.22 -5.88 -11.72
N LEU A 26 15.16 -5.30 -12.48
CA LEU A 26 15.05 -3.91 -12.93
C LEU A 26 13.81 -3.68 -13.80
N PHE A 27 13.47 -4.64 -14.67
CA PHE A 27 12.26 -4.58 -15.48
C PHE A 27 10.99 -4.59 -14.62
N LEU A 28 10.89 -5.51 -13.65
CA LEU A 28 9.75 -5.59 -12.73
C LEU A 28 9.64 -4.33 -11.88
N VAL A 29 10.75 -3.80 -11.38
CA VAL A 29 10.79 -2.54 -10.62
C VAL A 29 10.33 -1.36 -11.49
N ALA A 30 10.84 -1.23 -12.71
CA ALA A 30 10.44 -0.18 -13.65
C ALA A 30 8.93 -0.22 -13.94
N PHE A 31 8.40 -1.44 -14.12
CA PHE A 31 7.01 -1.67 -14.48
C PHE A 31 6.08 -1.39 -13.30
N PHE A 32 6.31 -2.00 -12.14
CA PHE A 32 5.32 -1.95 -11.07
C PHE A 32 5.47 -0.73 -10.14
N TRP A 33 6.66 -0.17 -9.97
CA TRP A 33 6.95 0.74 -8.84
C TRP A 33 7.27 2.18 -9.24
N PHE A 34 7.62 2.42 -10.51
CA PHE A 34 8.03 3.73 -11.00
C PHE A 34 7.22 4.16 -12.23
N ALA A 35 7.23 5.47 -12.49
CA ALA A 35 6.65 6.08 -13.68
C ALA A 35 7.59 7.15 -14.26
N GLY A 36 7.25 7.66 -15.45
CA GLY A 36 7.99 8.73 -16.11
C GLY A 36 9.46 8.41 -16.40
N ALA A 37 10.32 9.43 -16.32
CA ALA A 37 11.73 9.32 -16.67
C ALA A 37 12.50 8.25 -15.88
N VAL A 38 12.18 8.07 -14.59
CA VAL A 38 12.83 7.06 -13.74
C VAL A 38 12.55 5.66 -14.30
N SER A 39 11.29 5.35 -14.61
CA SER A 39 10.92 4.05 -15.20
C SER A 39 11.67 3.79 -16.52
N ILE A 40 11.80 4.81 -17.38
CA ILE A 40 12.54 4.71 -18.65
C ILE A 40 14.02 4.33 -18.42
N VAL A 41 14.69 4.96 -17.45
CA VAL A 41 16.10 4.64 -17.13
C VAL A 41 16.23 3.18 -16.70
N PHE A 42 15.35 2.69 -15.82
CA PHE A 42 15.37 1.30 -15.39
C PHE A 42 15.08 0.33 -16.55
N TYR A 43 14.16 0.66 -17.45
CA TYR A 43 13.90 -0.15 -18.64
C TYR A 43 15.12 -0.23 -19.57
N ILE A 44 15.82 0.89 -19.80
CA ILE A 44 17.03 0.89 -20.63
C ILE A 44 18.09 -0.02 -20.01
N LEU A 45 18.34 0.11 -18.70
CA LEU A 45 19.30 -0.73 -17.99
C LEU A 45 18.90 -2.22 -18.05
N ALA A 46 17.63 -2.53 -17.84
CA ALA A 46 17.09 -3.89 -17.93
C ALA A 46 17.32 -4.48 -19.33
N ILE A 47 16.93 -3.75 -20.38
CA ILE A 47 17.07 -4.20 -21.78
C ILE A 47 18.54 -4.46 -22.13
N VAL A 48 19.46 -3.56 -21.75
CA VAL A 48 20.90 -3.74 -22.01
C VAL A 48 21.43 -5.01 -21.34
N LEU A 49 21.07 -5.26 -20.07
CA LEU A 49 21.48 -6.46 -19.35
C LEU A 49 20.89 -7.74 -19.97
N LEU A 50 19.60 -7.73 -20.32
CA LEU A 50 18.93 -8.87 -20.92
C LEU A 50 19.50 -9.20 -22.31
N ILE A 51 19.70 -8.20 -23.16
CA ILE A 51 20.28 -8.39 -24.50
C ILE A 51 21.71 -8.94 -24.39
N THR A 52 22.54 -8.36 -23.52
CA THR A 52 23.93 -8.83 -23.35
C THR A 52 23.98 -10.27 -22.83
N ALA A 53 23.12 -10.61 -21.86
CA ALA A 53 22.97 -11.99 -21.36
C ALA A 53 22.58 -12.99 -22.45
N VAL A 54 21.68 -12.62 -23.37
CA VAL A 54 21.28 -13.49 -24.48
C VAL A 54 22.42 -13.67 -25.48
N ILE A 55 23.07 -12.58 -25.91
CA ILE A 55 24.15 -12.61 -26.90
C ILE A 55 25.41 -13.31 -26.32
N GLY A 56 25.66 -13.16 -25.02
CA GLY A 56 26.89 -13.62 -24.36
C GLY A 56 28.10 -12.74 -24.71
N PHE A 57 27.85 -11.47 -25.03
CA PHE A 57 28.86 -10.48 -25.36
C PHE A 57 28.53 -9.12 -24.72
N CYS A 58 29.45 -8.63 -23.89
CA CYS A 58 29.44 -7.30 -23.31
C CYS A 58 30.43 -6.38 -24.05
N PRO A 59 29.97 -5.31 -24.74
CA PRO A 59 30.85 -4.33 -25.35
C PRO A 59 31.82 -3.68 -24.35
N MET A 60 31.38 -3.42 -23.12
CA MET A 60 32.20 -2.83 -22.07
C MET A 60 33.35 -3.75 -21.62
N TYR A 61 33.09 -5.05 -21.50
CA TYR A 61 34.16 -6.02 -21.21
C TYR A 61 35.20 -6.04 -22.34
N LYS A 62 34.77 -5.94 -23.60
CA LYS A 62 35.70 -5.85 -24.73
C LYS A 62 36.54 -4.57 -24.68
N ALA A 63 35.94 -3.43 -24.37
CA ALA A 63 36.64 -2.15 -24.25
C ALA A 63 37.68 -2.15 -23.11
N LEU A 64 37.39 -2.86 -22.02
CA LEU A 64 38.26 -2.97 -20.84
C LEU A 64 39.14 -4.23 -20.83
N ASN A 65 39.16 -5.02 -21.92
CA ASN A 65 39.86 -6.31 -22.02
C ASN A 65 39.52 -7.33 -20.90
N PHE A 66 38.30 -7.28 -20.35
CA PHE A 66 37.77 -8.30 -19.44
C PHE A 66 37.11 -9.46 -20.20
N ASN A 67 37.16 -10.66 -19.62
CA ASN A 67 36.50 -11.84 -20.15
C ASN A 67 36.14 -12.80 -19.00
N THR A 68 34.87 -13.19 -18.91
CA THR A 68 34.37 -14.13 -17.88
C THR A 68 34.13 -15.54 -18.42
N LEU A 69 34.50 -15.83 -19.68
CA LEU A 69 34.55 -17.21 -20.19
C LEU A 69 35.68 -17.98 -19.53
N GLU A 70 35.29 -18.91 -18.67
CA GLU A 70 36.18 -19.97 -18.24
C GLU A 70 36.43 -20.96 -19.39
N LYS A 71 37.70 -21.30 -19.63
CA LYS A 71 38.11 -22.23 -20.70
C LYS A 71 37.65 -23.67 -20.47
N SER A 72 37.23 -24.03 -19.25
CA SER A 72 36.96 -25.42 -18.83
C SER A 72 35.78 -25.62 -17.87
N ALA A 73 34.87 -24.66 -17.69
CA ALA A 73 33.66 -24.92 -16.90
C ALA A 73 32.78 -25.93 -17.64
N PRO A 74 32.56 -27.16 -17.13
CA PRO A 74 31.62 -28.08 -17.75
C PRO A 74 30.23 -27.43 -17.75
N HIS A 75 29.44 -27.69 -18.79
CA HIS A 75 28.03 -27.30 -18.83
C HIS A 75 27.30 -27.98 -17.65
N ASN A 76 27.23 -27.28 -16.51
CA ASN A 76 26.63 -27.82 -15.31
C ASN A 76 25.12 -27.59 -15.38
N LYS A 77 24.39 -28.65 -15.73
CA LYS A 77 22.92 -28.64 -15.78
C LYS A 77 22.31 -28.21 -14.44
N VAL A 78 23.03 -28.38 -13.32
CA VAL A 78 22.62 -27.87 -12.00
C VAL A 78 22.60 -26.35 -11.97
N ILE A 79 23.64 -25.66 -12.46
CA ILE A 79 23.67 -24.19 -12.48
C ILE A 79 22.58 -23.64 -13.40
N ALA A 80 22.38 -24.25 -14.57
CA ALA A 80 21.33 -23.84 -15.49
C ALA A 80 19.92 -24.04 -14.90
N SER A 81 19.67 -25.17 -14.23
CA SER A 81 18.40 -25.44 -13.56
C SER A 81 18.16 -24.51 -12.38
N VAL A 82 19.17 -24.26 -11.54
CA VAL A 82 19.08 -23.28 -10.44
C VAL A 82 18.78 -21.88 -10.96
N ALA A 83 19.48 -21.41 -12.00
CA ALA A 83 19.24 -20.10 -12.60
C ALA A 83 17.83 -19.99 -13.20
N THR A 84 17.36 -21.05 -13.86
CA THR A 84 15.99 -21.10 -14.43
C THR A 84 14.94 -21.08 -13.32
N SER A 85 15.10 -21.88 -12.27
CA SER A 85 14.19 -21.88 -11.12
C SER A 85 14.17 -20.51 -10.44
N LEU A 86 15.34 -19.88 -10.25
CA LEU A 86 15.44 -18.56 -9.68
C LEU A 86 14.73 -17.50 -10.53
N PHE A 87 14.92 -17.52 -11.85
CA PHE A 87 14.20 -16.64 -12.79
C PHE A 87 12.68 -16.80 -12.63
N LEU A 88 12.17 -18.02 -12.64
CA LEU A 88 10.72 -18.24 -12.47
C LEU A 88 10.20 -17.75 -11.10
N VAL A 89 10.97 -17.96 -10.03
CA VAL A 89 10.62 -17.47 -8.69
C VAL A 89 10.60 -15.94 -8.66
N VAL A 90 11.60 -15.29 -9.24
CA VAL A 90 11.68 -13.83 -9.32
C VAL A 90 10.56 -13.28 -10.19
N LEU A 91 10.27 -13.91 -11.33
CA LEU A 91 9.19 -13.50 -12.22
C LEU A 91 7.83 -13.54 -11.51
N PHE A 92 7.41 -14.74 -11.10
CA PHE A 92 6.07 -14.94 -10.55
C PHE A 92 5.95 -14.36 -9.15
N GLY A 93 6.95 -14.56 -8.29
CA GLY A 93 6.99 -13.99 -6.95
C GLY A 93 7.10 -12.48 -6.97
N GLY A 94 7.91 -11.92 -7.87
CA GLY A 94 8.09 -10.47 -8.04
C GLY A 94 6.84 -9.80 -8.59
N ILE A 95 6.15 -10.39 -9.57
CA ILE A 95 4.85 -9.90 -10.06
C ILE A 95 3.83 -9.90 -8.91
N TYR A 96 3.65 -11.04 -8.23
CA TYR A 96 2.69 -11.17 -7.14
C TYR A 96 2.97 -10.16 -6.01
N ALA A 97 4.21 -10.12 -5.53
CA ALA A 97 4.64 -9.20 -4.47
C ALA A 97 4.44 -7.75 -4.88
N SER A 98 4.80 -7.38 -6.12
CA SER A 98 4.65 -6.01 -6.60
C SER A 98 3.20 -5.57 -6.66
N VAL A 99 2.30 -6.42 -7.19
CA VAL A 99 0.86 -6.12 -7.21
C VAL A 99 0.31 -5.98 -5.78
N PHE A 100 0.68 -6.89 -4.88
CA PHE A 100 0.25 -6.86 -3.49
C PHE A 100 0.71 -5.59 -2.75
N PHE A 101 2.01 -5.31 -2.75
CA PHE A 101 2.56 -4.19 -1.99
C PHE A 101 2.17 -2.83 -2.57
N THR A 102 2.05 -2.70 -3.90
CA THR A 102 1.61 -1.43 -4.50
C THR A 102 0.15 -1.12 -4.19
N LYS A 103 -0.73 -2.14 -4.10
CA LYS A 103 -2.09 -1.99 -3.54
C LYS A 103 -2.06 -1.58 -2.08
N LYS A 104 -1.25 -2.26 -1.26
CA LYS A 104 -1.13 -1.96 0.18
C LYS A 104 -0.70 -0.51 0.43
N ILE A 105 0.36 -0.05 -0.25
CA ILE A 105 0.85 1.33 -0.14
C ILE A 105 -0.23 2.34 -0.54
N PHE A 106 -1.02 2.05 -1.58
CA PHE A 106 -2.15 2.89 -1.95
C PHE A 106 -3.19 3.02 -0.84
N VAL A 107 -3.55 1.91 -0.19
CA VAL A 107 -4.49 1.92 0.93
C VAL A 107 -3.93 2.69 2.12
N GLU A 108 -2.65 2.53 2.44
CA GLU A 108 -1.97 3.28 3.51
C GLU A 108 -1.98 4.80 3.23
N ASP A 109 -1.57 5.22 2.03
CA ASP A 109 -1.58 6.64 1.63
C ASP A 109 -3.01 7.21 1.59
N PHE A 110 -3.98 6.41 1.12
CA PHE A 110 -5.39 6.79 1.14
C PHE A 110 -5.83 7.02 2.58
N ASN A 111 -5.59 6.10 3.50
CA ASN A 111 -6.06 6.22 4.89
C ASN A 111 -5.41 7.38 5.64
N ALA A 112 -4.11 7.62 5.41
CA ALA A 112 -3.42 8.78 5.97
C ALA A 112 -4.08 10.11 5.56
N MET A 113 -4.53 10.24 4.30
CA MET A 113 -5.29 11.39 3.83
C MET A 113 -6.74 11.38 4.33
N ASN A 114 -7.39 10.22 4.25
CA ASN A 114 -8.80 9.99 4.57
C ASN A 114 -9.11 10.28 6.05
N GLY A 115 -8.13 10.16 6.94
CA GLY A 115 -8.24 10.58 8.34
C GLY A 115 -8.66 12.06 8.48
N PHE A 116 -8.00 12.96 7.74
CA PHE A 116 -8.37 14.39 7.75
C PHE A 116 -9.74 14.64 7.12
N TYR A 117 -10.08 13.90 6.07
CA TYR A 117 -11.41 13.97 5.44
C TYR A 117 -12.50 13.57 6.43
N LYS A 118 -12.37 12.42 7.09
CA LYS A 118 -13.33 11.94 8.09
C LYS A 118 -13.47 12.89 9.27
N GLN A 119 -12.35 13.43 9.75
CA GLN A 119 -12.39 14.36 10.87
C GLN A 119 -13.10 15.67 10.48
N THR A 120 -12.80 16.22 9.30
CA THR A 120 -13.48 17.40 8.76
C THR A 120 -14.99 17.13 8.59
N LEU A 121 -15.35 15.98 8.02
CA LEU A 121 -16.73 15.56 7.82
C LEU A 121 -17.49 15.42 9.14
N PHE A 122 -16.86 14.83 10.16
CA PHE A 122 -17.45 14.68 11.49
C PHE A 122 -17.65 16.04 12.17
N GLU A 123 -16.63 16.89 12.19
CA GLU A 123 -16.68 18.19 12.87
C GLU A 123 -17.64 19.18 12.22
N THR A 124 -17.73 19.16 10.89
CA THR A 124 -18.73 19.94 10.14
C THR A 124 -20.15 19.51 10.49
N GLY A 125 -20.39 18.20 10.65
CA GLY A 125 -21.67 17.65 11.15
C GLY A 125 -21.98 18.00 12.61
N GLN A 126 -20.95 18.24 13.43
CA GLN A 126 -21.08 18.73 14.81
C GLN A 126 -21.10 20.26 14.92
N GLU A 127 -21.05 20.98 13.78
CA GLU A 127 -21.00 22.44 13.70
C GLU A 127 -19.80 23.07 14.44
N LYS A 128 -18.71 22.31 14.62
CA LYS A 128 -17.47 22.73 15.30
C LYS A 128 -16.52 23.43 14.35
N ARG A 129 -16.69 24.74 14.16
CA ARG A 129 -15.99 25.49 13.10
C ARG A 129 -14.48 25.53 13.24
N LEU A 130 -13.96 25.82 14.43
CA LEU A 130 -12.52 26.02 14.62
C LEU A 130 -11.74 24.74 14.29
N GLU A 131 -12.27 23.61 14.76
CA GLU A 131 -11.75 22.28 14.50
C GLU A 131 -11.92 21.89 13.03
N SER A 132 -13.11 22.15 12.46
CA SER A 132 -13.39 21.90 11.03
C SER A 132 -12.38 22.60 10.13
N VAL A 133 -12.09 23.87 10.39
CA VAL A 133 -11.11 24.66 9.60
C VAL A 133 -9.71 24.04 9.72
N LYS A 134 -9.29 23.68 10.94
CA LYS A 134 -7.96 23.08 11.18
C LYS A 134 -7.77 21.76 10.44
N ASN A 135 -8.77 20.86 10.50
CA ASN A 135 -8.70 19.57 9.80
C ASN A 135 -8.86 19.73 8.29
N TYR A 136 -9.69 20.66 7.85
CA TYR A 136 -9.87 20.98 6.44
C TYR A 136 -8.58 21.53 5.79
N ASP A 137 -7.85 22.41 6.47
CA ASP A 137 -6.54 22.88 6.01
C ASP A 137 -5.55 21.71 5.82
N SER A 138 -5.59 20.74 6.74
CA SER A 138 -4.78 19.52 6.64
C SER A 138 -5.24 18.60 5.50
N LEU A 139 -6.55 18.49 5.28
CA LEU A 139 -7.16 17.72 4.19
C LEU A 139 -6.72 18.26 2.83
N ILE A 140 -6.73 19.58 2.61
CA ILE A 140 -6.30 20.18 1.33
C ILE A 140 -4.88 19.71 0.99
N LEU A 141 -3.96 19.83 1.94
CA LEU A 141 -2.55 19.48 1.74
C LEU A 141 -2.37 17.97 1.53
N ALA A 142 -3.01 17.16 2.37
CA ALA A 142 -2.93 15.71 2.29
C ALA A 142 -3.51 15.18 0.97
N TYR A 143 -4.66 15.71 0.55
CA TYR A 143 -5.30 15.32 -0.70
C TYR A 143 -4.49 15.76 -1.93
N ALA A 144 -3.96 16.98 -1.95
CA ALA A 144 -3.10 17.44 -3.03
C ALA A 144 -1.86 16.54 -3.21
N LYS A 145 -1.23 16.14 -2.09
CA LYS A 145 -0.10 15.19 -2.11
C LYS A 145 -0.52 13.82 -2.64
N PHE A 146 -1.65 13.30 -2.17
CA PHE A 146 -2.20 12.02 -2.61
C PHE A 146 -2.51 12.03 -4.11
N GLN A 147 -3.29 13.02 -4.57
CA GLN A 147 -3.66 13.17 -5.97
C GLN A 147 -2.43 13.31 -6.87
N ASN A 148 -1.47 14.19 -6.52
CA ASN A 148 -0.27 14.39 -7.33
C ASN A 148 0.54 13.09 -7.48
N LYS A 149 0.69 12.32 -6.40
CA LYS A 149 1.36 11.02 -6.44
C LYS A 149 0.67 10.07 -7.42
N TYR A 150 -0.65 9.94 -7.33
CA TYR A 150 -1.40 8.94 -8.10
C TYR A 150 -1.82 9.37 -9.50
N SER A 151 -1.76 10.67 -9.80
CA SER A 151 -1.77 11.19 -11.18
C SER A 151 -0.43 10.96 -11.88
N SER A 152 0.68 11.00 -11.14
CA SER A 152 2.03 10.79 -11.71
C SER A 152 2.43 9.32 -11.81
N TYR A 153 1.97 8.50 -10.85
CA TYR A 153 2.27 7.07 -10.76
C TYR A 153 0.99 6.29 -10.51
N LYS A 154 0.67 5.37 -11.44
CA LYS A 154 -0.53 4.55 -11.39
C LYS A 154 -0.16 3.10 -11.03
N PRO A 155 -0.45 2.64 -9.80
CA PRO A 155 -0.26 1.24 -9.43
C PRO A 155 -0.92 0.31 -10.44
N TYR A 156 -0.36 -0.89 -10.61
CA TYR A 156 -0.85 -1.85 -11.61
C TYR A 156 -2.37 -2.09 -11.50
N ALA A 157 -2.90 -2.13 -10.28
CA ALA A 157 -4.33 -2.30 -9.99
C ALA A 157 -5.24 -1.28 -10.68
N PHE A 158 -4.74 -0.08 -10.97
CA PHE A 158 -5.51 1.00 -11.57
C PHE A 158 -5.25 1.17 -13.06
N ARG A 159 -4.24 0.52 -13.65
CA ARG A 159 -3.76 0.89 -15.01
C ARG A 159 -4.87 1.00 -16.05
N ASP A 160 -5.78 0.05 -16.04
CA ASP A 160 -6.87 -0.03 -17.01
C ASP A 160 -8.12 0.80 -16.61
N ASP A 161 -8.12 1.41 -15.42
CA ASP A 161 -9.21 2.27 -14.97
C ASP A 161 -9.12 3.67 -15.60
N ILE A 162 -9.91 3.88 -16.65
CA ILE A 162 -10.01 5.15 -17.37
C ILE A 162 -10.73 6.25 -16.59
N GLN A 163 -11.47 5.92 -15.52
CA GLN A 163 -12.20 6.90 -14.70
C GLN A 163 -11.38 7.39 -13.51
N PHE A 164 -10.35 6.64 -13.11
CA PHE A 164 -9.54 6.93 -11.92
C PHE A 164 -9.13 8.40 -11.78
N GLU A 165 -8.54 8.99 -12.82
CA GLU A 165 -8.08 10.38 -12.77
C GLU A 165 -9.25 11.38 -12.68
N ASN A 166 -10.35 11.12 -13.40
CA ASN A 166 -11.55 11.95 -13.34
C ASN A 166 -12.21 11.92 -11.97
N ASP A 167 -12.17 10.77 -11.28
CA ASP A 167 -12.69 10.65 -9.92
C ASP A 167 -11.82 11.41 -8.92
N LEU A 168 -10.49 11.29 -9.02
CA LEU A 168 -9.59 12.09 -8.19
C LEU A 168 -9.80 13.60 -8.43
N ASN A 169 -9.97 14.02 -9.68
CA ASN A 169 -10.29 15.41 -10.00
C ASN A 169 -11.67 15.84 -9.46
N SER A 170 -12.64 14.93 -9.40
CA SER A 170 -13.96 15.22 -8.85
C SER A 170 -13.89 15.41 -7.33
N VAL A 171 -13.16 14.54 -6.62
CA VAL A 171 -12.92 14.71 -5.18
C VAL A 171 -12.15 16.00 -4.90
N HIS A 172 -11.12 16.32 -5.68
CA HIS A 172 -10.39 17.59 -5.59
C HIS A 172 -11.33 18.81 -5.68
N ARG A 173 -12.23 18.81 -6.66
CA ARG A 173 -13.21 19.89 -6.85
C ARG A 173 -14.19 20.02 -5.69
N ILE A 174 -14.64 18.91 -5.12
CA ILE A 174 -15.52 18.93 -3.94
C ILE A 174 -14.77 19.53 -2.75
N ILE A 175 -13.54 19.07 -2.48
CA ILE A 175 -12.71 19.57 -1.38
C ILE A 175 -12.52 21.08 -1.53
N LEU A 176 -12.01 21.56 -2.66
CA LEU A 176 -11.77 23.00 -2.83
C LEU A 176 -13.06 23.83 -2.88
N GLY A 177 -14.16 23.25 -3.35
CA GLY A 177 -15.44 23.94 -3.49
C GLY A 177 -16.06 24.36 -2.16
N VAL A 178 -15.69 23.72 -1.05
CA VAL A 178 -16.23 24.02 0.28
C VAL A 178 -15.38 25.02 1.10
N ASP A 179 -14.24 25.50 0.59
CA ASP A 179 -13.28 26.34 1.37
C ASP A 179 -13.94 27.53 2.06
N ASN A 180 -14.72 28.32 1.32
CA ASN A 180 -15.37 29.49 1.87
C ASN A 180 -16.44 29.12 2.93
N ASP A 181 -17.23 28.07 2.66
CA ASP A 181 -18.31 27.65 3.55
C ASP A 181 -17.76 27.02 4.85
N VAL A 182 -16.62 26.32 4.79
CA VAL A 182 -15.91 25.79 5.97
C VAL A 182 -15.46 26.95 6.87
N ARG A 183 -14.92 28.03 6.29
CA ARG A 183 -14.35 29.14 7.06
C ARG A 183 -15.40 30.11 7.58
N THR A 184 -16.41 30.43 6.78
CA THR A 184 -17.36 31.51 7.11
C THR A 184 -18.83 31.20 6.80
N GLY A 185 -19.13 30.19 5.97
CA GLY A 185 -20.50 29.82 5.56
C GLY A 185 -21.14 28.71 6.38
N ASP A 186 -22.04 27.91 5.79
CA ASP A 186 -22.83 26.90 6.51
C ASP A 186 -22.12 25.54 6.61
N LEU A 187 -21.80 25.08 7.84
CA LEU A 187 -21.12 23.78 8.05
C LEU A 187 -22.00 22.57 7.73
N LYS A 188 -23.33 22.67 7.84
CA LYS A 188 -24.22 21.57 7.44
C LYS A 188 -24.17 21.37 5.94
N LYS A 189 -24.16 22.47 5.18
CA LYS A 189 -23.95 22.42 3.73
C LYS A 189 -22.58 21.83 3.38
N VAL A 190 -21.52 22.24 4.07
CA VAL A 190 -20.17 21.65 3.90
C VAL A 190 -20.20 20.14 4.14
N HIS A 191 -20.79 19.69 5.25
CA HIS A 191 -20.90 18.27 5.59
C HIS A 191 -21.57 17.49 4.45
N LEU A 192 -22.72 17.97 3.97
CA LEU A 192 -23.46 17.33 2.87
C LEU A 192 -22.68 17.31 1.54
N GLU A 193 -21.91 18.35 1.24
CA GLU A 193 -21.06 18.37 0.05
C GLU A 193 -19.87 17.41 0.18
N LEU A 194 -19.20 17.39 1.32
CA LEU A 194 -18.08 16.48 1.59
C LEU A 194 -18.54 15.01 1.58
N GLU A 195 -19.75 14.69 2.09
CA GLU A 195 -20.33 13.34 2.05
C GLU A 195 -20.34 12.72 0.63
N LYS A 196 -20.44 13.54 -0.42
CA LYS A 196 -20.42 13.08 -1.83
C LYS A 196 -19.09 12.44 -2.25
N ILE A 197 -18.01 12.65 -1.50
CA ILE A 197 -16.71 12.02 -1.75
C ILE A 197 -16.76 10.52 -1.45
N ARG A 198 -17.54 10.09 -0.44
CA ARG A 198 -17.63 8.68 -0.02
C ARG A 198 -17.98 7.73 -1.18
N PRO A 199 -19.08 7.91 -1.92
CA PRO A 199 -19.42 6.99 -3.02
C PRO A 199 -18.37 6.98 -4.14
N ILE A 200 -17.70 8.10 -4.41
CA ILE A 200 -16.62 8.17 -5.42
C ILE A 200 -15.46 7.26 -5.00
N MET A 201 -14.96 7.43 -3.76
CA MET A 201 -13.85 6.62 -3.27
C MET A 201 -14.21 5.14 -3.18
N GLN A 202 -15.43 4.81 -2.72
CA GLN A 202 -15.91 3.42 -2.66
C GLN A 202 -15.93 2.76 -4.05
N GLU A 203 -16.42 3.46 -5.07
CA GLU A 203 -16.42 2.93 -6.43
C GLU A 203 -15.01 2.79 -7.01
N ILE A 204 -14.06 3.68 -6.68
CA ILE A 204 -12.63 3.50 -7.03
C ILE A 204 -12.13 2.17 -6.47
N PHE A 205 -12.34 1.92 -5.19
CA PHE A 205 -11.86 0.70 -4.56
C PHE A 205 -12.51 -0.56 -5.15
N LYS A 206 -13.83 -0.56 -5.28
CA LYS A 206 -14.61 -1.70 -5.76
C LYS A 206 -14.21 -2.12 -7.16
N ARG A 207 -14.17 -1.18 -8.12
CA ARG A 207 -13.90 -1.52 -9.53
C ARG A 207 -12.44 -1.90 -9.80
N ASN A 208 -11.52 -1.51 -8.90
CA ASN A 208 -10.10 -1.88 -9.00
C ASN A 208 -9.75 -3.12 -8.14
N GLY A 209 -10.76 -3.85 -7.68
CA GLY A 209 -10.60 -5.13 -6.98
C GLY A 209 -9.88 -4.98 -5.65
N PHE A 210 -10.17 -3.92 -4.90
CA PHE A 210 -9.79 -3.81 -3.50
C PHE A 210 -10.85 -4.48 -2.63
N SER A 211 -10.40 -5.14 -1.58
CA SER A 211 -11.26 -5.70 -0.55
C SER A 211 -11.83 -4.56 0.29
N MET A 212 -13.16 -4.41 0.31
CA MET A 212 -13.82 -3.45 1.21
C MET A 212 -13.52 -3.76 2.67
N LEU A 213 -13.44 -5.05 3.01
CA LEU A 213 -12.95 -5.53 4.30
C LEU A 213 -11.52 -5.04 4.61
N ALA A 214 -10.60 -5.05 3.65
CA ALA A 214 -9.24 -4.57 3.88
C ALA A 214 -9.22 -3.06 4.20
N ILE A 215 -10.07 -2.29 3.50
CA ILE A 215 -10.18 -0.85 3.70
C ILE A 215 -10.76 -0.53 5.09
N THR A 216 -11.81 -1.24 5.50
CA THR A 216 -12.41 -1.06 6.83
C THR A 216 -11.47 -1.53 7.94
N LEU A 217 -10.67 -2.58 7.72
CA LEU A 217 -9.61 -3.03 8.64
C LEU A 217 -8.54 -1.98 8.90
N VAL A 218 -8.03 -1.31 7.87
CA VAL A 218 -7.02 -0.24 8.08
C VAL A 218 -7.62 0.96 8.80
N ASP A 219 -8.85 1.35 8.50
CA ASP A 219 -9.48 2.47 9.20
C ASP A 219 -9.71 2.18 10.70
N PHE A 220 -10.09 0.93 11.00
CA PHE A 220 -10.20 0.45 12.37
C PHE A 220 -8.86 0.43 13.08
N HIS A 221 -7.76 0.01 12.43
CA HIS A 221 -6.41 -0.02 13.03
C HIS A 221 -6.05 1.31 13.70
N ASP A 222 -6.24 2.43 13.00
CA ASP A 222 -5.85 3.74 13.52
C ASP A 222 -6.66 4.13 14.78
N SER A 223 -7.96 3.83 14.78
CA SER A 223 -8.79 4.06 15.97
C SER A 223 -8.50 3.08 17.10
N MET A 224 -8.19 1.83 16.76
CA MET A 224 -7.84 0.78 17.71
C MET A 224 -6.54 1.15 18.42
N GLU A 225 -5.50 1.59 17.72
CA GLU A 225 -4.23 2.01 18.33
C GLU A 225 -4.43 3.12 19.37
N LYS A 226 -5.35 4.09 19.15
CA LYS A 226 -5.70 5.09 20.18
C LYS A 226 -6.25 4.44 21.46
N VAL A 227 -7.11 3.43 21.32
CA VAL A 227 -7.64 2.67 22.47
C VAL A 227 -6.52 1.88 23.14
N LEU A 228 -5.64 1.24 22.37
CA LEU A 228 -4.49 0.49 22.87
C LEU A 228 -3.52 1.38 23.65
N ASP A 229 -3.22 2.58 23.16
CA ASP A 229 -2.35 3.55 23.83
C ASP A 229 -2.92 3.93 25.21
N MET A 230 -4.22 4.21 25.29
CA MET A 230 -4.88 4.53 26.56
C MET A 230 -4.90 3.33 27.52
N ALA A 231 -5.15 2.13 27.00
CA ALA A 231 -5.15 0.90 27.80
C ALA A 231 -3.75 0.57 28.36
N ASN A 232 -2.71 0.70 27.54
CA ASN A 232 -1.32 0.50 27.94
C ASN A 232 -0.86 1.56 28.97
N ALA A 233 -1.36 2.79 28.85
CA ALA A 233 -1.15 3.85 29.82
C ALA A 233 -1.98 3.69 31.11
N LYS A 234 -2.78 2.60 31.24
CA LYS A 234 -3.71 2.38 32.34
C LYS A 234 -4.74 3.50 32.53
N ASN A 235 -5.05 4.23 31.46
CA ASN A 235 -5.97 5.36 31.46
C ASN A 235 -7.40 4.92 31.12
N ALA A 236 -8.16 4.48 32.12
CA ALA A 236 -9.54 4.04 31.93
C ALA A 236 -10.47 5.11 31.30
N PRO A 237 -10.47 6.39 31.74
CA PRO A 237 -11.23 7.44 31.06
C PRO A 237 -10.85 7.59 29.58
N GLY A 238 -9.56 7.49 29.25
CA GLY A 238 -9.07 7.53 27.87
C GLY A 238 -9.56 6.37 27.02
N VAL A 239 -9.56 5.15 27.56
CA VAL A 239 -10.12 3.96 26.87
C VAL A 239 -11.61 4.17 26.58
N ILE A 240 -12.38 4.62 27.58
CA ILE A 240 -13.82 4.88 27.40
C ILE A 240 -14.06 5.96 26.34
N ALA A 241 -13.26 7.04 26.35
CA ALA A 241 -13.40 8.14 25.40
C ALA A 241 -13.04 7.75 23.96
N THR A 242 -12.05 6.88 23.77
CA THR A 242 -11.58 6.45 22.44
C THR A 242 -12.34 5.25 21.88
N TYR A 243 -13.02 4.47 22.74
CA TYR A 243 -13.78 3.28 22.34
C TYR A 243 -14.84 3.58 21.28
N ALA A 244 -15.60 4.67 21.41
CA ALA A 244 -16.74 4.94 20.53
C ALA A 244 -16.33 5.08 19.06
N GLU A 245 -15.15 5.66 18.77
CA GLU A 245 -14.62 5.74 17.40
C GLU A 245 -14.26 4.34 16.87
N ALA A 246 -13.58 3.54 17.68
CA ALA A 246 -13.17 2.19 17.30
C ALA A 246 -14.36 1.24 17.10
N ASP A 247 -15.41 1.38 17.91
CA ASP A 247 -16.65 0.60 17.83
C ASP A 247 -17.39 0.78 16.51
N ILE A 248 -17.58 2.05 16.09
CA ILE A 248 -18.21 2.40 14.82
C ILE A 248 -17.42 1.83 13.64
N LYS A 249 -16.10 1.90 13.70
CA LYS A 249 -15.23 1.38 12.64
C LYS A 249 -15.22 -0.15 12.59
N LEU A 250 -15.31 -0.81 13.75
CA LEU A 250 -15.45 -2.26 13.80
C LEU A 250 -16.81 -2.75 13.28
N LEU A 251 -17.89 -1.99 13.49
CA LEU A 251 -19.19 -2.29 12.88
C LEU A 251 -19.12 -2.29 11.35
N ALA A 252 -18.32 -1.40 10.75
CA ALA A 252 -18.11 -1.39 9.30
C ALA A 252 -17.34 -2.63 8.81
N ILE A 253 -16.45 -3.20 9.63
CA ILE A 253 -15.79 -4.48 9.33
C ILE A 253 -16.81 -5.62 9.40
N GLU A 254 -17.66 -5.64 10.43
CA GLU A 254 -18.67 -6.68 10.66
C GLU A 254 -19.72 -6.75 9.53
N GLN A 255 -20.00 -5.61 8.88
CA GLN A 255 -20.84 -5.57 7.69
C GLN A 255 -20.21 -6.27 6.47
N GLU A 256 -18.87 -6.26 6.38
CA GLU A 256 -18.12 -6.89 5.29
C GLU A 256 -17.81 -8.36 5.60
N ALA A 257 -17.63 -8.71 6.88
CA ALA A 257 -17.47 -10.08 7.34
C ALA A 257 -17.76 -10.23 8.85
N ASP A 258 -18.52 -11.25 9.23
CA ASP A 258 -18.87 -11.57 10.62
C ASP A 258 -18.50 -13.04 10.97
N ASP A 259 -17.27 -13.41 10.66
CA ASP A 259 -16.73 -14.72 11.04
C ASP A 259 -16.07 -14.69 12.43
N ASN A 260 -15.69 -15.88 12.92
CA ASN A 260 -15.12 -16.07 14.25
C ASN A 260 -13.89 -15.18 14.52
N GLU A 261 -13.11 -14.82 13.50
CA GLU A 261 -11.94 -13.96 13.70
C GLU A 261 -12.35 -12.51 13.97
N ILE A 262 -13.34 -11.99 13.23
CA ILE A 262 -13.90 -10.65 13.45
C ILE A 262 -14.62 -10.57 14.80
N GLN A 263 -15.40 -11.59 15.14
CA GLN A 263 -16.05 -11.70 16.45
C GLN A 263 -15.03 -11.75 17.61
N THR A 264 -13.84 -12.31 17.38
CA THR A 264 -12.76 -12.29 18.37
C THR A 264 -12.23 -10.87 18.60
N ILE A 265 -12.05 -10.08 17.53
CA ILE A 265 -11.66 -8.66 17.63
C ILE A 265 -12.71 -7.88 18.42
N ARG A 266 -14.00 -8.05 18.08
CA ARG A 266 -15.14 -7.44 18.78
C ARG A 266 -15.12 -7.75 20.26
N LYS A 267 -15.08 -9.05 20.61
CA LYS A 267 -15.02 -9.49 22.00
C LYS A 267 -13.83 -8.87 22.74
N ASN A 268 -12.67 -8.77 22.10
CA ASN A 268 -11.49 -8.19 22.71
C ASN A 268 -11.64 -6.69 22.98
N LEU A 269 -12.20 -5.93 22.02
CA LEU A 269 -12.50 -4.51 22.17
C LEU A 269 -13.52 -4.25 23.28
N ASP A 270 -14.62 -5.01 23.30
CA ASP A 270 -15.69 -4.88 24.30
C ASP A 270 -15.19 -5.23 25.70
N THR A 271 -14.37 -6.27 25.83
CA THR A 271 -13.76 -6.65 27.12
C THR A 271 -12.84 -5.53 27.62
N LEU A 272 -12.10 -4.87 26.73
CA LEU A 272 -11.21 -3.77 27.11
C LEU A 272 -12.01 -2.58 27.67
N LEU A 273 -13.17 -2.27 27.06
CA LEU A 273 -14.11 -1.30 27.60
C LEU A 273 -14.65 -1.72 28.97
N GLN A 274 -15.01 -2.98 29.15
CA GLN A 274 -15.50 -3.50 30.43
C GLN A 274 -14.46 -3.36 31.52
N LEU A 275 -13.20 -3.74 31.27
CA LEU A 275 -12.09 -3.57 32.21
C LEU A 275 -11.90 -2.10 32.61
N ALA A 276 -12.01 -1.17 31.66
CA ALA A 276 -11.93 0.26 31.93
C ALA A 276 -13.09 0.76 32.80
N LYS A 277 -14.33 0.35 32.50
CA LYS A 277 -15.52 0.69 33.30
C LYS A 277 -15.46 0.12 34.72
N GLU A 278 -14.88 -1.06 34.88
CA GLU A 278 -14.70 -1.73 36.18
C GLU A 278 -13.45 -1.26 36.94
N GLY A 279 -12.63 -0.38 36.36
CA GLY A 279 -11.40 0.11 36.99
C GLY A 279 -10.30 -0.96 37.13
N LYS A 280 -10.35 -2.04 36.34
CA LYS A 280 -9.37 -3.14 36.35
C LYS A 280 -8.10 -2.79 35.57
N LEU A 281 -7.42 -1.74 36.02
CA LEU A 281 -6.35 -1.08 35.26
C LEU A 281 -5.18 -2.01 34.90
N ASP A 282 -4.83 -2.95 35.79
CA ASP A 282 -3.71 -3.87 35.57
C ASP A 282 -3.96 -4.92 34.49
N GLN A 283 -5.23 -5.20 34.16
CA GLN A 283 -5.60 -6.20 33.17
C GLN A 283 -5.68 -5.60 31.75
N MET A 284 -5.80 -4.27 31.64
CA MET A 284 -5.99 -3.59 30.35
C MET A 284 -4.81 -3.78 29.38
N PRO A 285 -3.53 -3.66 29.78
CA PRO A 285 -2.42 -3.82 28.83
C PRO A 285 -2.33 -5.23 28.23
N ALA A 286 -2.59 -6.27 29.02
CA ALA A 286 -2.64 -7.65 28.53
C ALA A 286 -3.76 -7.81 27.50
N LYS A 287 -4.94 -7.27 27.79
CA LYS A 287 -6.09 -7.34 26.89
C LYS A 287 -5.90 -6.49 25.61
N ALA A 288 -5.19 -5.37 25.71
CA ALA A 288 -4.76 -4.58 24.56
C ALA A 288 -3.83 -5.39 23.63
N GLY A 289 -2.90 -6.16 24.20
CA GLY A 289 -2.06 -7.09 23.44
C GLY A 289 -2.85 -8.16 22.70
N GLU A 290 -3.89 -8.74 23.33
CA GLU A 290 -4.78 -9.71 22.69
C GLU A 290 -5.59 -9.09 21.54
N LEU A 291 -6.13 -7.88 21.74
CA LEU A 291 -6.84 -7.15 20.69
C LEU A 291 -5.93 -6.92 19.48
N LYS A 292 -4.72 -6.39 19.71
CA LYS A 292 -3.73 -6.15 18.65
C LYS A 292 -3.37 -7.44 17.91
N SER A 293 -3.12 -8.53 18.63
CA SER A 293 -2.79 -9.83 18.04
C SER A 293 -3.93 -10.37 17.16
N SER A 294 -5.17 -10.33 17.66
CA SER A 294 -6.35 -10.77 16.89
C SER A 294 -6.56 -9.93 15.63
N PHE A 295 -6.36 -8.62 15.70
CA PHE A 295 -6.42 -7.72 14.55
C PHE A 295 -5.32 -8.02 13.53
N VAL A 296 -4.05 -8.11 13.96
CA VAL A 296 -2.91 -8.36 13.07
C VAL A 296 -3.07 -9.68 12.31
N LYS A 297 -3.62 -10.72 12.96
CA LYS A 297 -3.89 -12.00 12.30
C LYS A 297 -4.84 -11.86 11.11
N VAL A 298 -5.95 -11.14 11.29
CA VAL A 298 -6.92 -10.89 10.21
C VAL A 298 -6.29 -9.97 9.15
N TYR A 299 -5.64 -8.89 9.59
CA TYR A 299 -5.06 -7.88 8.70
C TYR A 299 -3.97 -8.43 7.78
N LEU A 300 -3.11 -9.32 8.26
CA LEU A 300 -2.05 -9.91 7.41
C LEU A 300 -2.59 -10.83 6.31
N ILE A 301 -3.78 -11.39 6.49
CA ILE A 301 -4.38 -12.35 5.55
C ILE A 301 -5.40 -11.66 4.64
N ARG A 302 -6.17 -10.71 5.18
CA ARG A 302 -7.39 -10.15 4.57
C ARG A 302 -7.37 -8.63 4.43
N GLY A 303 -6.34 -7.98 4.98
CA GLY A 303 -6.06 -6.55 4.90
C GLY A 303 -5.23 -6.14 3.70
#